data_AF-A7IBU1-F1
#
_entry.id   AF-A7IBU1-F1
#
_cell.length_a   1.000
_cell.length_b   1.000
_cell.length_c   1.000
_cell.angle_alpha   90.00
_cell.angle_beta   90.00
_cell.angle_gamma   90.00
#
_symmetry.space_group_name_H-M   'P 1'
#
loop_
_entity.id
_entity.type
_entity.pdbx_description
1 polymer ?
#
loop_
_entity_poly.entity_id
_entity_poly.type
_entity_poly.pdbx_seq_one_letter_code
_entity_poly.pdbx_strand_id
1 'polypeptide(L)'
;MAVYFIHQEERGQWLMKVGRATDIRRRLGQLQTGNPKQLALVGWIEAADDTRTEKALHRKYAGANVGGEWFALQPADILGDLQAAGIEGFVAKNADAFEITGRDSDAVPEYLGVWVWADLEIDECCPFCGCLCGMAFQDASQMYHCLSCDALTDFSELSPDFDTEEDYLAWKAQEVARKARLPPPPPRRRFVT
;
A
#
# COMPACT_ATOMS: atom_id res chain seq x y z
N MET A 1 1.69 -21.30 5.75
CA MET A 1 2.17 -20.67 4.49
C MET A 1 1.37 -19.39 4.28
N ALA A 2 1.69 -18.55 3.28
CA ALA A 2 0.89 -17.36 3.02
C ALA A 2 -0.29 -17.68 2.08
N VAL A 3 -1.46 -17.10 2.35
CA VAL A 3 -2.59 -17.02 1.42
C VAL A 3 -2.54 -15.65 0.76
N TYR A 4 -2.40 -15.60 -0.56
CA TYR A 4 -2.17 -14.39 -1.34
C TYR A 4 -3.36 -14.00 -2.20
N PHE A 5 -3.35 -12.73 -2.58
CA PHE A 5 -4.26 -12.13 -3.55
C PHE A 5 -3.44 -11.54 -4.70
N ILE A 6 -3.59 -12.09 -5.91
CA ILE A 6 -2.91 -11.60 -7.12
C ILE A 6 -3.95 -11.04 -8.08
N HIS A 7 -3.81 -9.78 -8.44
CA HIS A 7 -4.60 -9.14 -9.48
C HIS A 7 -4.01 -9.43 -10.86
N GLN A 8 -4.88 -9.64 -11.84
CA GLN A 8 -4.53 -9.64 -13.25
C GLN A 8 -4.96 -8.33 -13.88
N GLU A 9 -4.00 -7.56 -14.39
CA GLU A 9 -4.28 -6.29 -15.06
C GLU A 9 -4.95 -6.54 -16.41
N GLU A 10 -6.22 -6.13 -16.50
CA GLU A 10 -7.00 -6.17 -17.72
C GLU A 10 -7.95 -4.98 -17.79
N ARG A 11 -8.00 -4.32 -18.95
CA ARG A 11 -8.83 -3.13 -19.13
C ARG A 11 -10.30 -3.48 -18.89
N GLY A 12 -10.90 -2.84 -17.89
CA GLY A 12 -12.32 -2.97 -17.57
C GLY A 12 -12.68 -4.26 -16.83
N GLN A 13 -11.71 -5.06 -16.36
CA GLN A 13 -11.99 -6.28 -15.60
C GLN A 13 -11.09 -6.37 -14.36
N TRP A 14 -11.71 -6.63 -13.21
CA TRP A 14 -11.03 -6.84 -11.95
C TRP A 14 -11.01 -8.34 -11.63
N LEU A 15 -9.95 -9.02 -12.06
CA LEU A 15 -9.77 -10.44 -11.79
C LEU A 15 -8.71 -10.63 -10.71
N MET A 16 -9.08 -11.38 -9.69
CA MET A 16 -8.22 -11.67 -8.56
C MET A 16 -8.10 -13.18 -8.35
N LYS A 17 -6.86 -13.64 -8.28
CA LYS A 17 -6.53 -15.00 -7.90
C LYS A 17 -6.32 -15.05 -6.39
N VAL A 18 -7.03 -15.97 -5.74
CA VAL A 18 -6.81 -16.31 -4.33
C VAL A 18 -6.14 -17.67 -4.27
N GLY A 19 -4.93 -17.73 -3.74
CA GLY A 19 -4.19 -18.97 -3.63
C GLY A 19 -3.23 -18.96 -2.45
N ARG A 20 -2.43 -20.02 -2.30
CA ARG A 20 -1.42 -20.12 -1.24
C ARG A 20 -0.03 -20.49 -1.75
N ALA A 21 1.01 -20.02 -1.07
CA ALA A 21 2.40 -20.28 -1.41
C ALA A 21 3.33 -20.12 -0.20
N THR A 22 4.44 -20.86 -0.21
CA THR A 22 5.56 -20.63 0.72
C THR A 22 6.40 -19.43 0.29
N ASP A 23 6.53 -19.24 -1.03
CA ASP A 23 7.24 -18.12 -1.64
C ASP A 23 6.32 -17.48 -2.69
N ILE A 24 5.72 -16.36 -2.32
CA ILE A 24 4.74 -15.65 -3.14
C ILE A 24 5.41 -15.04 -4.39
N ARG A 25 6.65 -14.53 -4.27
CA ARG A 25 7.37 -13.91 -5.40
C ARG A 25 7.71 -14.95 -6.46
N ARG A 26 8.24 -16.10 -6.04
CA ARG A 26 8.49 -17.23 -6.94
C ARG A 26 7.21 -17.74 -7.57
N ARG A 27 6.12 -17.84 -6.80
CA ARG A 27 4.81 -18.25 -7.31
C ARG A 27 4.26 -17.27 -8.35
N LEU A 28 4.36 -15.97 -8.10
CA LEU A 28 3.95 -14.91 -9.02
C LEU A 28 4.70 -15.03 -10.35
N GLY A 29 6.02 -15.21 -10.33
CA GLY A 29 6.82 -15.41 -11.55
C GLY A 29 6.43 -16.67 -12.35
N GLN A 30 6.14 -17.77 -11.66
CA GLN A 30 5.63 -19.00 -12.30
C GLN A 30 4.26 -18.79 -12.95
N LEU A 31 3.34 -18.10 -12.26
CA LEU A 31 2.03 -17.78 -12.79
C LEU A 31 2.13 -16.84 -14.00
N GLN A 32 3.01 -15.84 -13.95
CA GLN A 32 3.26 -14.90 -15.04
C GLN A 32 3.79 -15.61 -16.30
N THR A 33 4.62 -16.65 -16.15
CA THR A 33 5.14 -17.42 -17.30
C THR A 33 4.01 -18.06 -18.12
N GLY A 34 2.92 -18.46 -17.46
CA GLY A 34 1.74 -19.05 -18.11
C GLY A 34 0.61 -18.06 -18.40
N ASN A 35 0.76 -16.79 -18.05
CA ASN A 35 -0.27 -15.77 -18.20
C ASN A 35 0.27 -14.59 -19.04
N PRO A 36 -0.28 -14.31 -20.23
CA PRO A 36 0.18 -13.19 -21.05
C PRO A 36 -0.18 -11.82 -20.47
N LYS A 37 -1.12 -11.76 -19.51
CA LYS A 37 -1.52 -10.52 -18.84
C LYS A 37 -0.65 -10.28 -17.62
N GLN A 38 -0.38 -9.01 -17.34
CA GLN A 38 0.44 -8.62 -16.19
C GLN A 38 -0.25 -9.02 -14.89
N LEU A 39 0.52 -9.62 -13.99
CA LEU A 39 0.07 -9.98 -12.65
C LEU A 39 0.72 -9.05 -11.62
N ALA A 40 -0.08 -8.61 -10.64
CA ALA A 40 0.35 -7.79 -9.52
C ALA A 40 -0.06 -8.47 -8.21
N LEU A 41 0.89 -8.63 -7.29
CA LEU A 41 0.56 -9.02 -5.93
C LEU A 41 -0.17 -7.85 -5.25
N VAL A 42 -1.32 -8.10 -4.65
CA VAL A 42 -2.12 -7.08 -3.97
C VAL A 42 -1.88 -7.10 -2.46
N GLY A 43 -1.88 -8.30 -1.88
CA GLY A 43 -1.67 -8.52 -0.45
C GLY A 43 -1.63 -10.00 -0.12
N TRP A 44 -1.37 -10.32 1.14
CA TRP A 44 -1.36 -11.69 1.65
C TRP A 44 -1.68 -11.75 3.14
N ILE A 45 -2.06 -12.95 3.59
CA ILE A 45 -2.25 -13.29 4.99
C ILE A 45 -1.26 -14.40 5.32
N GLU A 46 -0.42 -14.16 6.32
CA GLU A 46 0.37 -15.21 6.95
C GLU A 46 -0.57 -16.09 7.78
N ALA A 47 -0.74 -17.34 7.34
CA ALA A 47 -1.73 -18.23 7.93
C ALA A 47 -1.04 -19.43 8.58
N ALA A 48 -1.33 -19.64 9.86
CA ALA A 48 -0.99 -20.87 10.57
C ALA A 48 -1.66 -22.10 9.92
N ASP A 49 -2.91 -21.95 9.48
CA ASP A 49 -3.65 -22.93 8.68
C ASP A 49 -4.04 -22.31 7.33
N ASP A 50 -3.10 -22.34 6.38
CA ASP A 50 -3.29 -21.77 5.04
C ASP A 50 -4.44 -22.43 4.26
N THR A 51 -4.61 -23.74 4.42
CA THR A 51 -5.63 -24.49 3.68
C THR A 51 -7.03 -24.14 4.15
N ARG A 52 -7.24 -24.02 5.47
CA ARG A 52 -8.52 -23.55 6.02
C ARG A 52 -8.79 -22.10 5.65
N THR A 53 -7.77 -21.24 5.69
CA THR A 53 -7.89 -19.81 5.38
C THR A 53 -8.25 -19.59 3.92
N GLU A 54 -7.53 -20.21 2.99
CA GLU A 54 -7.83 -20.20 1.55
C GLU A 54 -9.25 -20.69 1.27
N LYS A 55 -9.64 -21.83 1.87
CA LYS A 55 -11.00 -22.39 1.70
C LYS A 55 -12.09 -21.48 2.28
N ALA A 56 -11.81 -20.74 3.34
CA ALA A 56 -12.75 -19.77 3.90
C ALA A 56 -12.95 -18.60 2.93
N LEU A 57 -11.87 -18.05 2.37
CA LEU A 57 -11.91 -16.96 1.40
C LEU A 57 -12.60 -17.38 0.09
N HIS A 58 -12.29 -18.57 -0.44
CA HIS A 58 -12.98 -19.10 -1.62
C HIS A 58 -14.48 -19.25 -1.40
N ARG A 59 -14.91 -19.67 -0.20
CA ARG A 59 -16.34 -19.73 0.15
C ARG A 59 -16.96 -18.34 0.27
N LYS A 60 -16.26 -17.39 0.91
CA LYS A 60 -16.69 -16.00 1.02
C LYS A 60 -16.94 -15.39 -0.37
N TYR A 61 -16.04 -15.65 -1.31
CA TYR A 61 -16.07 -15.09 -2.66
C TYR A 61 -16.75 -15.96 -3.72
N ALA A 62 -17.43 -17.04 -3.31
CA ALA A 62 -18.01 -18.00 -4.26
C ALA A 62 -18.97 -17.35 -5.28
N GLY A 63 -19.70 -16.30 -4.87
CA GLY A 63 -20.59 -15.54 -5.76
C GLY A 63 -19.89 -14.74 -6.85
N ALA A 64 -18.60 -14.46 -6.69
CA ALA A 64 -17.75 -13.76 -7.65
C ALA A 64 -16.83 -14.71 -8.43
N ASN A 65 -16.92 -16.03 -8.23
CA ASN A 65 -16.04 -16.99 -8.90
C ASN A 65 -16.26 -16.99 -10.41
N VAL A 66 -15.20 -16.72 -11.18
CA VAL A 66 -15.24 -16.74 -12.66
C VAL A 66 -14.64 -18.02 -13.24
N GLY A 67 -14.12 -18.91 -12.38
CA GLY A 67 -13.54 -20.18 -12.76
C GLY A 67 -12.31 -20.53 -11.94
N GLY A 68 -12.31 -21.72 -11.32
CA GLY A 68 -11.18 -22.21 -10.53
C GLY A 68 -10.89 -21.30 -9.34
N GLU A 69 -9.68 -20.77 -9.28
CA GLU A 69 -9.18 -19.91 -8.19
C GLU A 69 -9.29 -18.41 -8.52
N TRP A 70 -10.03 -18.04 -9.56
CA TRP A 70 -10.18 -16.67 -10.03
C TRP A 70 -11.56 -16.10 -9.69
N PHE A 71 -11.58 -14.84 -9.24
CA PHE A 71 -12.76 -14.14 -8.77
C PHE A 71 -12.83 -12.73 -9.35
N ALA A 72 -14.04 -12.26 -9.64
CA ALA A 72 -14.31 -10.89 -10.05
C ALA A 72 -14.32 -9.96 -8.82
N LEU A 73 -13.13 -9.56 -8.35
CA LEU A 73 -12.92 -8.77 -7.13
C LEU A 73 -11.97 -7.61 -7.39
N GLN A 74 -12.27 -6.48 -6.79
CA GLN A 74 -11.42 -5.31 -6.67
C GLN A 74 -10.53 -5.42 -5.42
N PRO A 75 -9.39 -4.72 -5.37
CA PRO A 75 -8.57 -4.64 -4.16
C PRO A 75 -9.34 -4.21 -2.91
N ALA A 76 -10.30 -3.28 -3.04
CA ALA A 76 -11.14 -2.84 -1.93
C ALA A 76 -11.97 -3.99 -1.32
N ASP A 77 -12.36 -5.00 -2.10
CA ASP A 77 -13.17 -6.12 -1.61
C ASP A 77 -12.42 -7.00 -0.62
N ILE A 78 -11.09 -7.09 -0.75
CA ILE A 78 -10.23 -7.93 0.11
C ILE A 78 -9.65 -7.17 1.29
N LEU A 79 -9.68 -5.82 1.28
CA LEU A 79 -9.01 -5.00 2.29
C LEU A 79 -9.49 -5.34 3.69
N GLY A 80 -10.80 -5.55 3.86
CA GLY A 80 -11.38 -5.95 5.14
C GLY A 80 -10.90 -7.32 5.65
N ASP A 81 -10.54 -8.26 4.77
CA ASP A 81 -9.95 -9.54 5.22
C ASP A 81 -8.51 -9.37 5.65
N LEU A 82 -7.75 -8.54 4.94
CA LEU A 82 -6.38 -8.22 5.32
C LEU A 82 -6.36 -7.49 6.68
N GLN A 83 -7.25 -6.50 6.88
CA GLN A 83 -7.37 -5.77 8.14
C GLN A 83 -7.80 -6.68 9.29
N ALA A 84 -8.75 -7.59 9.03
CA ALA A 84 -9.19 -8.57 10.03
C ALA A 84 -8.09 -9.57 10.43
N ALA A 85 -7.10 -9.81 9.57
CA ALA A 85 -5.92 -10.61 9.89
C ALA A 85 -4.90 -9.86 10.78
N GLY A 86 -4.97 -8.53 10.85
CA GLY A 86 -4.15 -7.70 11.73
C GLY A 86 -2.65 -7.89 11.48
N ILE A 87 -1.92 -8.36 12.50
CA ILE A 87 -0.46 -8.59 12.41
C ILE A 87 -0.06 -9.63 11.36
N GLU A 88 -0.99 -10.50 10.98
CA GLU A 88 -0.77 -11.51 9.94
C GLU A 88 -1.21 -11.02 8.56
N GLY A 89 -1.85 -9.86 8.46
CA GLY A 89 -2.35 -9.28 7.21
C GLY A 89 -1.36 -8.28 6.62
N PHE A 90 -1.08 -8.41 5.33
CA PHE A 90 -0.11 -7.57 4.66
C PHE A 90 -0.60 -7.08 3.30
N VAL A 91 -0.19 -5.87 2.96
CA VAL A 91 -0.33 -5.30 1.64
C VAL A 91 0.99 -5.35 0.86
N ALA A 92 0.90 -5.51 -0.46
CA ALA A 92 2.07 -5.36 -1.32
C ALA A 92 2.44 -3.87 -1.43
N LYS A 93 3.49 -3.49 -0.71
CA LYS A 93 3.93 -2.10 -0.67
C LYS A 93 4.40 -1.60 -2.04
N ASN A 94 4.18 -0.33 -2.31
CA ASN A 94 4.91 0.39 -3.33
C ASN A 94 6.41 0.38 -3.00
N ALA A 95 7.24 0.15 -4.03
CA ALA A 95 8.70 0.23 -3.89
C ALA A 95 9.13 1.64 -3.45
N ASP A 96 8.41 2.65 -3.94
CA ASP A 96 8.64 4.07 -3.69
C ASP A 96 7.66 4.64 -2.66
N ALA A 97 7.14 3.80 -1.74
CA ALA A 97 6.32 4.28 -0.63
C ALA A 97 7.08 5.38 0.14
N PHE A 98 6.39 6.49 0.44
CA PHE A 98 6.96 7.74 0.99
C PHE A 98 7.79 8.61 0.04
N GLU A 99 7.83 8.31 -1.26
CA GLU A 99 8.35 9.29 -2.21
C GLU A 99 7.44 10.53 -2.24
N ILE A 100 8.04 11.73 -2.17
CA ILE A 100 7.30 12.99 -2.32
C ILE A 100 6.87 13.13 -3.77
N THR A 101 5.57 12.97 -4.03
CA THR A 101 4.99 13.10 -5.37
C THR A 101 4.58 14.53 -5.70
N GLY A 102 4.40 15.37 -4.67
CA GLY A 102 3.95 16.73 -4.81
C GLY A 102 4.04 17.51 -3.51
N ARG A 103 3.63 18.77 -3.58
CA ARG A 103 3.35 19.60 -2.40
C ARG A 103 2.08 20.38 -2.66
N ASP A 104 1.23 20.49 -1.67
CA ASP A 104 -0.03 21.22 -1.77
C ASP A 104 0.19 22.76 -1.80
N SER A 105 -0.92 23.51 -1.73
CA SER A 105 -0.89 24.98 -1.67
C SER A 105 -0.06 25.51 -0.50
N ASP A 106 -0.11 24.80 0.63
CA ASP A 106 0.53 25.16 1.90
C ASP A 106 1.96 24.60 2.02
N ALA A 107 2.46 23.99 0.94
CA ALA A 107 3.76 23.36 0.83
C ALA A 107 3.93 22.12 1.72
N VAL A 108 2.82 21.51 2.16
CA VAL A 108 2.82 20.21 2.82
C VAL A 108 3.14 19.14 1.77
N PRO A 109 4.13 18.25 2.02
CA PRO A 109 4.45 17.19 1.08
C PRO A 109 3.31 16.17 0.93
N GLU A 110 2.99 15.85 -0.32
CA GLU A 110 2.12 14.73 -0.69
C GLU A 110 3.00 13.51 -0.95
N TYR A 111 2.78 12.43 -0.21
CA TYR A 111 3.58 11.21 -0.31
C TYR A 111 2.86 10.14 -1.13
N LEU A 112 3.63 9.31 -1.83
CA LEU A 112 3.08 8.09 -2.43
C LEU A 112 2.66 7.13 -1.30
N GLY A 113 1.37 6.79 -1.28
CA GLY A 113 0.81 5.85 -0.31
C GLY A 113 1.49 4.49 -0.33
N VAL A 114 1.38 3.77 0.80
CA VAL A 114 2.00 2.44 0.97
C VAL A 114 1.44 1.45 -0.04
N TRP A 115 0.15 1.56 -0.36
CA TRP A 115 -0.59 0.62 -1.17
C TRP A 115 -1.12 1.35 -2.42
N VAL A 116 -0.88 0.81 -3.62
CA VAL A 116 -1.32 1.50 -4.87
C VAL A 116 -2.84 1.51 -5.06
N TRP A 117 -3.57 0.72 -4.28
CA TRP A 117 -5.00 0.49 -4.50
C TRP A 117 -5.93 1.23 -3.53
N ALA A 118 -5.42 1.73 -2.40
CA ALA A 118 -6.14 2.62 -1.50
C ALA A 118 -5.15 3.39 -0.62
N ASP A 119 -5.58 4.56 -0.16
CA ASP A 119 -4.87 5.30 0.87
C ASP A 119 -5.14 4.64 2.24
N LEU A 120 -4.07 4.38 2.98
CA LEU A 120 -4.11 3.75 4.29
C LEU A 120 -3.42 4.66 5.29
N GLU A 121 -4.07 4.87 6.42
CA GLU A 121 -3.51 5.64 7.51
C GLU A 121 -2.39 4.86 8.21
N ILE A 122 -1.56 5.59 8.97
CA ILE A 122 -0.42 5.01 9.67
C ILE A 122 -0.83 3.97 10.72
N ASP A 123 -1.97 4.18 11.38
CA ASP A 123 -2.55 3.25 12.36
C ASP A 123 -3.27 2.07 11.69
N GLU A 124 -3.51 2.13 10.38
CA GLU A 124 -4.07 1.03 9.59
C GLU A 124 -2.99 0.18 8.92
N CYS A 125 -1.89 0.78 8.48
CA CYS A 125 -0.85 0.08 7.74
C CYS A 125 0.55 0.57 8.10
N CYS A 126 1.41 -0.37 8.53
CA CYS A 126 2.83 -0.11 8.68
C CYS A 126 3.45 0.17 7.31
N PRO A 127 4.05 1.34 7.10
CA PRO A 127 4.54 1.73 5.79
C PRO A 127 5.92 1.12 5.45
N PHE A 128 6.63 0.63 6.46
CA PHE A 128 7.91 -0.07 6.30
C PHE A 128 7.74 -1.49 5.78
N CYS A 129 6.83 -2.27 6.36
CA CYS A 129 6.62 -3.68 6.00
C CYS A 129 5.30 -4.01 5.30
N GLY A 130 4.33 -3.08 5.31
CA GLY A 130 2.99 -3.30 4.73
C GLY A 130 2.04 -4.07 5.65
N CYS A 131 2.37 -4.28 6.93
CA CYS A 131 1.50 -4.95 7.89
C CYS A 131 0.25 -4.12 8.18
N LEU A 132 -0.93 -4.73 8.17
CA LEU A 132 -2.19 -4.10 8.55
C LEU A 132 -2.48 -4.10 10.06
N CYS A 133 -1.43 -4.33 10.85
CA CYS A 133 -1.39 -4.00 12.27
C CYS A 133 -1.13 -2.51 12.54
N GLY A 134 -0.85 -1.72 11.50
CA GLY A 134 -0.49 -0.32 11.63
C GLY A 134 0.81 -0.07 12.39
N MET A 135 1.03 1.19 12.76
CA MET A 135 2.02 1.58 13.76
C MET A 135 1.35 2.07 15.03
N ALA A 136 1.66 1.44 16.15
CA ALA A 136 1.16 1.82 17.46
C ALA A 136 1.99 2.97 18.04
N PHE A 137 1.32 4.00 18.54
CA PHE A 137 2.00 5.09 19.25
C PHE A 137 2.40 4.66 20.68
N GLN A 138 3.62 4.97 21.08
CA GLN A 138 4.16 4.69 22.41
C GLN A 138 4.42 6.01 23.16
N ASP A 139 3.59 6.30 24.17
CA ASP A 139 3.68 7.54 24.96
C ASP A 139 5.04 7.74 25.64
N ALA A 140 5.65 6.67 26.15
CA ALA A 140 6.90 6.75 26.91
C ALA A 140 8.10 7.25 26.08
N SER A 141 8.10 6.95 24.78
CA SER A 141 9.15 7.37 23.85
C SER A 141 8.70 8.47 22.90
N GLN A 142 7.40 8.76 22.82
CA GLN A 142 6.81 9.62 21.78
C GLN A 142 7.12 9.11 20.36
N MET A 143 7.10 7.78 20.15
CA MET A 143 7.44 7.15 18.88
C MET A 143 6.35 6.19 18.43
N TYR A 144 6.25 5.98 17.12
CA TYR A 144 5.44 4.94 16.50
C TYR A 144 6.23 3.65 16.33
N HIS A 145 5.60 2.53 16.64
CA HIS A 145 6.20 1.20 16.61
C HIS A 145 5.32 0.21 15.84
N CYS A 146 5.90 -0.55 14.92
CA CYS A 146 5.20 -1.66 14.27
C CYS A 146 5.47 -2.99 14.97
N LEU A 147 4.42 -3.70 15.38
CA LEU A 147 4.51 -5.01 16.03
C LEU A 147 5.02 -6.14 15.11
N SER A 148 5.00 -5.94 13.79
CA SER A 148 5.40 -6.97 12.82
C SER A 148 6.87 -6.88 12.43
N CYS A 149 7.39 -5.67 12.20
CA CYS A 149 8.77 -5.48 11.73
C CYS A 149 9.67 -4.70 12.70
N ASP A 150 9.18 -4.41 13.91
CA ASP A 150 9.87 -3.65 14.97
C ASP A 150 10.38 -2.27 14.53
N ALA A 151 9.83 -1.72 13.44
CA ALA A 151 10.18 -0.38 12.99
C ALA A 151 9.73 0.62 14.05
N LEU A 152 10.63 1.52 14.45
CA LEU A 152 10.42 2.54 15.46
C LEU A 152 10.80 3.90 14.87
N THR A 153 9.85 4.83 14.79
CA THR A 153 10.08 6.16 14.20
C THR A 153 9.13 7.19 14.78
N ASP A 154 9.53 8.46 14.80
CA ASP A 154 8.69 9.62 15.09
C ASP A 154 8.36 10.43 13.83
N PHE A 155 8.78 9.96 12.65
CA PHE A 155 8.68 10.63 11.35
C PHE A 155 9.33 12.02 11.27
N SER A 156 10.19 12.37 12.22
CA SER A 156 10.94 13.62 12.19
C SER A 156 11.74 13.78 10.90
N GLU A 157 12.29 12.67 10.37
CA GLU A 157 13.03 12.62 9.10
C GLU A 157 12.20 13.07 7.88
N LEU A 158 10.87 13.06 7.97
CA LEU A 158 9.98 13.53 6.90
C LEU A 158 9.71 15.04 6.97
N SER A 159 10.01 15.69 8.10
CA SER A 159 9.94 17.14 8.25
C SER A 159 11.28 17.76 7.84
N PRO A 160 11.31 18.87 7.09
CA PRO A 160 12.52 19.67 6.98
C PRO A 160 12.86 20.22 8.38
N ASP A 161 14.06 19.96 8.85
CA ASP A 161 14.58 20.60 10.06
C ASP A 161 14.82 22.09 9.79
N PHE A 162 14.11 22.93 10.55
CA PHE A 162 14.41 24.36 10.62
C PHE A 162 14.85 24.67 12.04
N ASP A 163 16.12 25.06 12.20
CA ASP A 163 16.70 25.36 13.52
C ASP A 163 16.07 26.60 14.16
N THR A 164 15.51 27.50 13.34
CA THR A 164 14.83 28.72 13.78
C THR A 164 13.58 29.03 12.96
N GLU A 165 12.67 29.81 13.56
CA GLU A 165 11.51 30.37 12.85
C GLU A 165 11.94 31.27 11.67
N GLU A 166 13.12 31.90 11.79
CA GLU A 166 13.74 32.69 10.73
C GLU A 166 14.16 31.81 9.53
N ASP A 167 14.71 30.62 9.78
CA ASP A 167 15.06 29.64 8.74
C ASP A 167 13.83 29.07 8.03
N TYR A 168 12.77 28.77 8.79
CA TYR A 168 11.48 28.38 8.23
C TYR A 168 10.92 29.47 7.30
N LEU A 169 10.92 30.73 7.75
CA LEU A 169 10.42 31.86 6.98
C LEU A 169 11.30 32.15 5.76
N ALA A 170 12.62 32.02 5.87
CA ALA A 170 13.55 32.19 4.77
C ALA A 170 13.38 31.11 3.70
N TRP A 171 13.25 29.85 4.09
CA TRP A 171 12.93 28.76 3.18
C TRP A 171 11.57 28.97 2.51
N LYS A 172 10.54 29.34 3.28
CA LYS A 172 9.19 29.62 2.78
C LYS A 172 9.19 30.75 1.75
N ALA A 173 9.96 31.82 1.99
CA ALA A 173 10.09 32.94 1.06
C ALA A 173 10.83 32.55 -0.24
N GLN A 174 11.90 31.76 -0.14
CA GLN A 174 12.62 31.23 -1.31
C GLN A 174 11.74 30.29 -2.12
N GLU A 175 10.91 29.47 -1.47
CA GLU A 175 10.02 28.52 -2.11
C GLU A 175 8.85 29.21 -2.84
N VAL A 176 8.27 30.26 -2.26
CA VAL A 176 7.27 31.11 -2.95
C VAL A 176 7.88 31.75 -4.21
N ALA A 177 9.11 32.24 -4.12
CA ALA A 177 9.83 32.80 -5.27
C ALA A 177 10.20 31.74 -6.32
N ARG A 178 10.43 30.48 -5.92
CA ARG A 178 10.66 29.33 -6.82
C ARG A 178 9.37 28.91 -7.53
N LYS A 179 8.25 28.81 -6.82
CA LYS A 179 6.91 28.53 -7.36
C LYS A 179 6.51 29.53 -8.45
N ALA A 180 6.83 30.81 -8.27
CA ALA A 180 6.57 31.85 -9.27
C ALA A 180 7.37 31.69 -10.58
N ARG A 181 8.43 30.88 -10.58
CA ARG A 181 9.30 30.64 -11.75
C ARG A 181 9.07 29.29 -12.43
N LEU A 182 8.28 28.39 -11.84
CA LEU A 182 7.98 27.09 -12.43
C LEU A 182 6.89 27.25 -13.51
N PRO A 183 7.04 26.59 -14.68
CA PRO A 183 5.98 26.54 -15.67
C PRO A 183 4.76 25.83 -15.07
N PRO A 184 3.53 26.19 -15.49
CA PRO A 184 2.33 25.55 -14.98
C PRO A 184 2.40 24.03 -15.21
N PRO A 185 1.89 23.22 -14.26
CA PRO A 185 1.93 21.78 -14.38
C PRO A 185 1.21 21.35 -15.68
N PRO A 186 1.71 20.31 -16.36
CA PRO A 186 1.04 19.80 -17.56
C PRO A 186 -0.40 19.41 -17.20
N PRO A 187 -1.37 19.64 -18.10
CA PRO A 187 -2.77 19.33 -17.82
C PRO A 187 -2.90 17.87 -17.42
N ARG A 188 -3.48 17.62 -16.24
CA ARG A 188 -3.78 16.26 -15.76
C ARG A 188 -4.54 15.52 -16.87
N ARG A 189 -3.99 14.40 -17.35
CA ARG A 189 -4.72 13.51 -18.25
C ARG A 189 -5.94 13.03 -17.48
N ARG A 190 -7.12 13.59 -17.77
CA ARG A 190 -8.38 13.02 -17.34
C ARG A 190 -8.43 11.62 -17.92
N PHE A 191 -8.32 10.61 -17.07
CA PHE A 191 -8.87 9.31 -17.41
C PHE A 191 -10.37 9.54 -17.59
N VAL A 192 -10.79 9.58 -18.86
CA VAL A 192 -12.20 9.63 -19.22
C VAL A 192 -12.76 8.25 -18.85
N THR A 193 -13.78 8.28 -17.98
CA THR A 193 -14.65 7.16 -17.59
C THR A 193 -15.16 6.38 -18.78
#